data_AF-A0A7W5LX20-F1
#
_entry.id   AF-A0A7W5LX20-F1
#
_cell.length_a   1.000
_cell.length_b   1.000
_cell.length_c   1.000
_cell.angle_alpha   90.00
_cell.angle_beta   90.00
_cell.angle_gamma   90.00
#
_symmetry.space_group_name_H-M   'P 1'
#
loop_
_entity.id
_entity.type
_entity.pdbx_description
1 polymer ?
#
loop_
_entity_poly.entity_id
_entity_poly.type
_entity_poly.pdbx_seq_one_letter_code
_entity_poly.pdbx_strand_id
1 'polypeptide(L)'
;MPNVRHIDRKHKNMDVRDRLIVALYAQLKAERETRETLEWAIRNGAVSKEVLEAIAADPVPVVTSENIASLEKIIALDERRSRSPRQ
;
A
#
# COMPACT_ATOMS: atom_id res chain seq x y z
N MET A 1 6.54 -47.52 -17.32
CA MET A 1 6.03 -46.88 -18.56
C MET A 1 4.82 -46.04 -18.17
N PRO A 2 4.75 -44.78 -18.61
CA PRO A 2 4.51 -43.63 -17.73
C PRO A 2 3.03 -43.40 -17.47
N ASN A 3 2.68 -43.29 -16.18
CA ASN A 3 1.40 -42.74 -15.77
C ASN A 3 1.44 -41.25 -16.10
N VAL A 4 0.71 -40.88 -17.15
CA VAL A 4 0.57 -39.51 -17.64
C VAL A 4 0.16 -38.66 -16.46
N ARG A 5 1.06 -37.78 -16.01
CA ARG A 5 0.76 -36.77 -14.99
C ARG A 5 -0.45 -36.01 -15.50
N HIS A 6 -1.59 -36.23 -14.87
CA HIS A 6 -2.75 -35.38 -15.03
C HIS A 6 -2.30 -34.01 -14.52
N ILE A 7 -1.94 -33.13 -15.46
CA ILE A 7 -1.66 -31.73 -15.16
C ILE A 7 -3.03 -31.17 -14.81
N ASP A 8 -3.38 -31.29 -13.53
CA ASP A 8 -4.55 -30.67 -12.95
C ASP A 8 -4.50 -29.19 -13.34
N ARG A 9 -5.35 -28.85 -14.32
CA ARG A 9 -5.68 -27.49 -14.73
C ARG A 9 -6.45 -26.81 -13.59
N LYS A 10 -5.88 -26.75 -12.39
CA LYS A 10 -6.35 -25.86 -11.33
C LYS A 10 -5.69 -24.52 -11.58
N HIS A 11 -6.33 -23.73 -12.43
CA HIS A 11 -6.08 -22.30 -12.51
C HIS A 11 -6.08 -21.72 -11.07
N LYS A 12 -4.92 -21.27 -10.61
CA LYS A 12 -4.44 -19.90 -10.75
C LYS A 12 -5.07 -18.95 -9.72
N ASN A 13 -4.95 -19.28 -8.44
CA ASN A 13 -5.02 -18.29 -7.38
C ASN A 13 -3.68 -18.34 -6.64
N MET A 14 -2.89 -17.27 -6.80
CA MET A 14 -1.65 -17.09 -6.06
C MET A 14 -1.99 -17.14 -4.57
N ASP A 15 -1.32 -18.03 -3.82
CA ASP A 15 -1.59 -18.24 -2.40
C ASP A 15 -1.48 -16.89 -1.64
N VAL A 16 -2.16 -16.74 -0.51
CA VAL A 16 -2.11 -15.52 0.32
C VAL A 16 -0.66 -15.19 0.67
N ARG A 17 0.14 -16.20 0.99
CA ARG A 17 1.58 -16.05 1.24
C ARG A 17 2.32 -15.50 0.02
N ASP A 18 2.11 -16.09 -1.15
CA ASP A 18 2.78 -15.67 -2.38
C ASP A 18 2.38 -14.24 -2.77
N ARG A 19 1.11 -13.87 -2.56
CA ARG A 19 0.62 -12.49 -2.71
C ARG A 19 1.30 -11.52 -1.76
N LEU A 20 1.47 -11.90 -0.50
CA LEU A 20 2.17 -11.07 0.47
C LEU A 20 3.65 -10.91 0.08
N ILE A 21 4.32 -11.99 -0.34
CA ILE A 21 5.73 -11.93 -0.78
C ILE A 21 5.89 -10.99 -1.97
N VAL A 22 5.02 -11.10 -2.98
CA VAL A 22 5.05 -10.22 -4.15
C VAL A 22 4.75 -8.77 -3.77
N ALA A 23 3.78 -8.53 -2.90
CA ALA A 23 3.46 -7.18 -2.42
C ALA A 23 4.64 -6.54 -1.66
N LEU A 24 5.26 -7.29 -0.74
CA LEU A 24 6.43 -6.83 0.01
C LEU A 24 7.64 -6.61 -0.89
N TYR A 25 7.85 -7.49 -1.87
CA TYR A 25 8.90 -7.30 -2.87
C TYR A 25 8.68 -6.04 -3.71
N ALA A 26 7.44 -5.82 -4.19
CA ALA A 26 7.10 -4.63 -4.95
C ALA A 26 7.29 -3.36 -4.12
N GLN A 27 6.87 -3.37 -2.86
CA GLN A 27 7.08 -2.26 -1.93
C GLN A 27 8.56 -1.99 -1.70
N LEU A 28 9.36 -3.02 -1.43
CA LEU A 28 10.80 -2.88 -1.21
C LEU A 28 11.50 -2.36 -2.47
N LYS A 29 11.08 -2.81 -3.66
CA LYS A 29 11.60 -2.33 -4.93
C LYS A 29 11.29 -0.84 -5.14
N ALA A 30 10.04 -0.43 -4.93
CA ALA A 30 9.63 0.97 -5.06
C ALA A 30 10.39 1.88 -4.07
N GLU A 31 10.61 1.39 -2.84
CA GLU A 31 11.37 2.12 -1.82
C GLU A 31 12.84 2.28 -2.22
N ARG A 32 13.47 1.25 -2.80
CA ARG A 32 14.83 1.34 -3.34
C ARG A 32 14.95 2.30 -4.51
N GLU A 33 14.05 2.22 -5.48
CA GLU A 33 14.03 3.13 -6.64
C GLU A 33 13.84 4.59 -6.20
N THR A 34 12.98 4.82 -5.21
CA THR A 34 12.77 6.15 -4.61
C THR A 34 14.05 6.65 -3.93
N ARG A 35 14.73 5.79 -3.16
CA ARG A 35 16.00 6.15 -2.50
C ARG A 35 17.09 6.49 -3.52
N GLU A 36 17.29 5.67 -4.54
CA GLU A 36 18.29 5.91 -5.58
C GLU A 36 18.03 7.24 -6.31
N THR A 37 16.77 7.51 -6.63
CA THR A 37 16.36 8.78 -7.25
C THR A 37 16.63 9.96 -6.32
N LEU A 38 16.32 9.83 -5.04
CA LEU A 38 16.56 10.87 -4.05
C LEU A 38 18.06 11.12 -3.84
N GLU A 39 18.87 10.08 -3.75
CA GLU A 39 20.33 10.18 -3.65
C GLU A 39 20.92 10.89 -4.86
N TRP A 40 20.47 10.54 -6.08
CA TRP A 40 20.87 11.24 -7.29
C TRP A 40 20.45 12.71 -7.25
N ALA A 41 19.21 13.00 -6.88
CA ALA A 41 18.68 14.36 -6.86
C ALA A 41 19.42 15.25 -5.83
N ILE A 42 19.77 14.70 -4.66
CA ILE A 42 20.61 15.37 -3.66
C ILE A 42 21.99 15.66 -4.22
N ARG A 43 22.66 14.67 -4.82
CA ARG A 43 24.01 14.82 -5.38
C ARG A 43 24.08 15.87 -6.50
N ASN A 44 23.00 16.03 -7.26
CA ASN A 44 22.92 16.98 -8.37
C ASN A 44 22.28 18.32 -7.97
N GLY A 45 21.98 18.54 -6.68
CA GLY A 45 21.36 19.79 -6.20
C GLY A 45 19.95 20.03 -6.72
N ALA A 46 19.25 18.99 -7.17
CA ALA A 46 17.90 19.06 -7.73
C ALA A 46 16.79 19.14 -6.66
N VAL A 47 17.15 19.06 -5.37
CA VAL A 47 16.24 19.14 -4.23
C VAL A 47 16.68 20.29 -3.33
N SER A 48 15.75 21.17 -2.94
CA SER A 48 16.05 22.27 -2.01
C SER A 48 16.15 21.78 -0.56
N LYS A 49 16.80 22.57 0.29
CA LYS A 49 16.94 22.29 1.73
C LYS A 49 15.58 22.16 2.41
N GLU A 50 14.63 23.03 2.05
CA GLU A 50 13.27 23.06 2.58
C GLU A 50 12.50 21.78 2.25
N VAL A 51 12.71 21.24 1.03
CA VAL A 51 12.09 19.96 0.62
C VAL A 51 12.71 18.79 1.39
N LEU A 52 14.02 18.79 1.62
CA LEU A 52 14.68 17.77 2.46
C LEU A 52 14.22 17.84 3.92
N GLU A 53 14.05 19.04 4.46
CA GLU A 53 13.49 19.26 5.80
C GLU A 53 12.04 18.78 5.90
N ALA A 54 11.23 19.02 4.86
CA ALA A 54 9.86 18.51 4.78
C ALA A 54 9.78 16.98 4.66
N ILE A 55 10.73 16.35 3.96
CA ILE A 55 10.85 14.88 3.88
C ILE A 55 11.32 14.28 5.21
N ALA A 56 12.23 14.95 5.92
CA ALA A 56 12.76 14.51 7.21
C ALA A 56 11.81 14.75 8.38
N ALA A 57 10.92 15.73 8.27
CA ALA A 57 9.79 15.89 9.16
C ALA A 57 8.86 14.67 9.07
N ASP A 58 8.14 14.38 10.16
CA ASP A 58 7.15 13.31 10.18
C ASP A 58 6.18 13.48 8.99
N PRO A 59 5.91 12.44 8.19
CA PRO A 59 5.07 12.58 7.00
C PRO A 59 3.70 13.07 7.43
N VAL A 60 3.36 14.32 7.08
CA VAL A 60 1.99 14.82 7.22
C VAL A 60 1.16 14.02 6.22
N PRO A 61 0.25 13.13 6.67
CA PRO A 61 -0.49 12.31 5.74
C PRO A 61 -1.31 13.23 4.84
N VAL A 62 -1.11 13.11 3.52
CA VAL A 62 -1.97 13.78 2.54
C VAL A 62 -3.36 13.20 2.72
N VAL A 63 -4.27 13.99 3.31
CA VAL A 63 -5.68 13.60 3.44
C VAL A 63 -6.28 13.62 2.04
N THR A 64 -6.47 12.44 1.46
CA THR A 64 -7.10 12.29 0.15
C THR A 64 -8.63 12.29 0.29
N SER A 65 -9.34 12.57 -0.80
CA SER A 65 -10.80 12.45 -0.84
C SER A 65 -11.29 11.03 -0.52
N GLU A 66 -10.48 10.01 -0.83
CA GLU A 66 -10.77 8.61 -0.48
C GLU A 66 -10.66 8.35 1.02
N ASN A 67 -9.70 9.00 1.70
CA ASN A 67 -9.57 8.94 3.15
C ASN A 67 -10.79 9.56 3.82
N ILE A 68 -11.28 10.70 3.31
CA ILE A 68 -12.49 11.38 3.80
C ILE A 68 -13.72 10.49 3.60
N ALA A 69 -13.91 9.94 2.39
CA ALA A 69 -15.04 9.07 2.08
C ALA A 69 -15.06 7.79 2.95
N SER A 70 -13.88 7.23 3.24
CA SER A 70 -13.75 6.08 4.14
C SER A 70 -14.16 6.44 5.57
N LEU A 71 -13.77 7.63 6.04
CA LEU A 71 -14.16 8.17 7.35
C LEU A 71 -15.67 8.42 7.45
N GLU A 72 -16.26 9.06 6.44
CA GLU A 72 -17.71 9.30 6.38
C GLU A 72 -18.51 8.00 6.42
N LYS A 73 -18.03 6.97 5.74
CA LYS A 73 -18.64 5.64 5.77
C LYS A 73 -18.59 5.00 7.15
N ILE A 74 -17.48 5.17 7.88
CA ILE A 74 -17.33 4.67 9.25
C ILE A 74 -18.32 5.40 10.18
N ILE A 75 -18.40 6.73 10.09
CA ILE A 75 -19.34 7.54 10.87
C ILE A 75 -20.79 7.11 10.60
N ALA A 76 -21.17 6.95 9.33
CA ALA A 76 -22.51 6.52 8.95
C ALA A 76 -22.85 5.10 9.48
N LEU A 77 -21.86 4.21 9.56
CA LEU A 77 -22.05 2.87 10.14
C LEU A 77 -22.21 2.94 11.67
N ASP A 78 -21.49 3.84 12.34
CA ASP A 78 -21.57 4.04 13.78
C ASP A 78 -22.91 4.69 14.20
N GLU A 79 -23.38 5.68 13.45
CA GLU A 79 -24.71 6.28 13.62
C GLU A 79 -25.85 5.26 13.47
N ARG A 80 -25.72 4.32 12.53
CA ARG A 80 -26.70 3.23 12.39
C ARG A 80 -26.68 2.27 13.58
N ARG A 81 -25.51 2.00 14.16
CA ARG A 81 -25.40 1.13 15.34
C ARG A 81 -25.95 1.79 16.59
N SER A 82 -25.67 3.08 16.80
CA SER A 82 -26.20 3.83 17.95
C SER A 82 -27.72 4.05 17.89
N ARG A 83 -28.30 4.05 16.68
CA ARG A 83 -29.76 4.16 16.47
C ARG A 83 -30.54 2.86 16.56
N SER A 84 -29.89 1.69 16.63
CA SER A 84 -30.58 0.44 16.93
C SER A 84 -30.59 0.22 18.45
N PRO A 85 -31.73 0.40 19.15
CA PRO A 85 -31.84 -0.05 20.52
C PRO A 85 -31.72 -1.58 20.51
N ARG A 86 -30.91 -2.13 21.42
CA ARG A 86 -30.96 -3.56 21.74
C ARG A 86 -32.40 -3.89 22.17
N GLN A 87 -33.16 -4.52 21.30
CA GLN A 87 -34.33 -5.32 21.68
C GLN A 87 -33.85 -6.74 22.01
#